data_AF-A0A4W3GDC7-F1
#
_entry.id   AF-A0A4W3GDC7-F1
#
_cell.length_a   1.000
_cell.length_b   1.000
_cell.length_c   1.000
_cell.angle_alpha   90.00
_cell.angle_beta   90.00
_cell.angle_gamma   90.00
#
_symmetry.space_group_name_H-M   'P 1'
#
loop_
_entity.id
_entity.type
_entity.pdbx_description
1 polymer ?
#
loop_
_entity_poly.entity_id
_entity_poly.type
_entity_poly.pdbx_seq_one_letter_code
_entity_poly.pdbx_strand_id
1 'polypeptide(L)'
;FVSNRYAKGSDPANWLHIDPATGNISFITVPDRESEYVVNGTYTATILAINNDDVPSTTATGTIVLRVEDTNDNIPIIKNLQPCICDNTKSLSVTAFDPDQSPFGAPFKFTVLDGNWKIGKTEGNTAELQSLKELWPGTFKLPVKVEDNQGSGEVHNLDVKVVECTKKQPDCSLTKLGGGAVLGASAIGLMVLGSLLLLRKC
;
A
#
# COMPACT_ATOMS: atom_id res chain seq x y z
N PHE A 1 -15.25 55.06 -3.54
CA PHE A 1 -15.31 53.65 -3.96
C PHE A 1 -14.61 52.86 -2.87
N VAL A 2 -15.26 51.87 -2.27
CA VAL A 2 -14.66 51.09 -1.19
C VAL A 2 -13.65 50.12 -1.82
N SER A 3 -12.38 50.16 -1.43
CA SER A 3 -11.35 49.26 -1.98
C SER A 3 -11.25 47.96 -1.17
N ASN A 4 -12.31 47.18 -1.19
CA ASN A 4 -12.33 45.84 -0.59
C ASN A 4 -11.52 44.85 -1.44
N ARG A 5 -10.66 44.06 -0.79
CA ARG A 5 -9.91 42.98 -1.43
C ARG A 5 -10.18 41.66 -0.73
N TYR A 6 -10.38 40.61 -1.52
CA TYR A 6 -10.48 39.25 -1.03
C TYR A 6 -9.14 38.53 -1.14
N ALA A 7 -8.87 37.64 -0.20
CA ALA A 7 -7.69 36.79 -0.22
C ALA A 7 -7.99 35.43 0.40
N LYS A 8 -7.20 34.45 -0.01
CA LYS A 8 -7.15 33.14 0.65
C LYS A 8 -6.55 33.31 2.05
N GLY A 9 -7.26 32.80 3.06
CA GLY A 9 -6.73 32.61 4.40
C GLY A 9 -6.00 31.26 4.48
N SER A 10 -6.60 30.28 5.15
CA SER A 10 -6.14 28.89 5.21
C SER A 10 -6.80 28.07 4.11
N ASP A 11 -6.01 27.28 3.39
CA ASP A 11 -6.46 26.34 2.35
C ASP A 11 -5.41 25.23 2.25
N PRO A 12 -5.43 24.26 3.17
CA PRO A 12 -4.30 23.36 3.41
C PRO A 12 -3.95 22.47 2.20
N ALA A 13 -4.93 22.08 1.38
CA ALA A 13 -4.73 21.32 0.14
C ALA A 13 -4.61 22.21 -1.12
N ASN A 14 -4.68 23.53 -0.95
CA ASN A 14 -4.63 24.51 -2.05
C ASN A 14 -5.68 24.28 -3.16
N TRP A 15 -6.89 23.82 -2.79
CA TRP A 15 -7.96 23.49 -3.74
C TRP A 15 -8.68 24.71 -4.30
N LEU A 16 -8.60 25.86 -3.63
CA LEU A 16 -9.46 27.00 -3.91
C LEU A 16 -8.71 28.14 -4.57
N HIS A 17 -9.33 28.75 -5.57
CA HIS A 17 -8.97 30.06 -6.07
C HIS A 17 -10.01 31.06 -5.58
N ILE A 18 -9.54 32.23 -5.12
CA ILE A 18 -10.40 33.32 -4.66
C ILE A 18 -10.05 34.54 -5.49
N ASP A 19 -11.01 35.01 -6.27
CA ASP A 19 -10.85 36.23 -7.04
C ASP A 19 -10.73 37.43 -6.10
N PRO A 20 -9.64 38.20 -6.14
CA PRO A 20 -9.37 39.24 -5.15
C PRO A 20 -10.29 40.47 -5.27
N ALA A 21 -10.98 40.66 -6.39
CA ALA A 21 -11.86 41.81 -6.61
C ALA A 21 -13.32 41.50 -6.29
N THR A 22 -13.77 40.29 -6.60
CA THR A 22 -15.18 39.87 -6.50
C THR A 22 -15.45 38.96 -5.30
N GLY A 23 -14.41 38.28 -4.79
CA GLY A 23 -14.56 37.23 -3.79
C GLY A 23 -15.14 35.92 -4.35
N ASN A 24 -15.28 35.80 -5.67
CA ASN A 24 -15.71 34.54 -6.30
C ASN A 24 -14.73 33.42 -5.98
N ILE A 25 -15.28 32.28 -5.53
CA ILE A 25 -14.52 31.09 -5.16
C ILE A 25 -14.69 30.06 -6.28
N SER A 26 -13.58 29.48 -6.76
CA SER A 26 -13.57 28.39 -7.74
C SER A 26 -12.55 27.32 -7.35
N PHE A 27 -12.70 26.12 -7.89
CA PHE A 27 -11.72 25.05 -7.69
C PHE A 27 -10.54 25.18 -8.65
N ILE A 28 -9.32 24.95 -8.14
CA ILE A 28 -8.09 24.79 -8.94
C ILE A 28 -7.85 23.31 -9.23
N THR A 29 -8.24 22.45 -8.29
CA THR A 29 -8.06 21.01 -8.33
C THR A 29 -9.39 20.33 -8.00
N VAL A 30 -9.61 19.13 -8.53
CA VAL A 30 -10.78 18.33 -8.17
C VAL A 30 -10.65 17.94 -6.69
N PRO A 31 -11.67 18.20 -5.84
CA PRO A 31 -11.67 17.73 -4.46
C PRO A 31 -11.61 16.21 -4.41
N ASP A 32 -10.75 15.70 -3.54
CA ASP A 32 -10.51 14.27 -3.32
C ASP A 32 -10.92 13.96 -1.87
N ARG A 33 -11.90 13.09 -1.68
CA ARG A 33 -12.46 12.82 -0.35
C ARG A 33 -11.47 12.04 0.52
N GLU A 34 -10.60 11.24 -0.09
CA GLU A 34 -9.61 10.40 0.55
C GLU A 34 -8.35 11.20 0.94
N SER A 35 -8.31 12.48 0.58
CA SER A 35 -7.29 13.43 1.00
C SER A 35 -7.19 13.54 2.52
N GLU A 36 -5.95 13.58 3.04
CA GLU A 36 -5.67 13.76 4.47
C GLU A 36 -6.25 15.05 5.08
N TYR A 37 -6.58 16.03 4.24
CA TYR A 37 -7.16 17.31 4.65
C TYR A 37 -8.69 17.28 4.78
N VAL A 38 -9.32 16.17 4.36
CA VAL A 38 -10.74 15.94 4.53
C VAL A 38 -10.97 15.14 5.80
N VAL A 39 -11.70 15.73 6.75
CA VAL A 39 -12.03 15.08 8.02
C VAL A 39 -13.52 14.81 8.05
N ASN A 40 -13.91 13.54 8.15
CA ASN A 40 -15.31 13.10 8.14
C ASN A 40 -16.10 13.66 6.93
N GLY A 41 -15.51 13.60 5.73
CA GLY A 41 -16.11 14.09 4.49
C GLY A 41 -16.19 15.62 4.38
N THR A 42 -15.50 16.35 5.25
CA THR A 42 -15.51 17.82 5.27
C THR A 42 -14.11 18.40 5.12
N TYR A 43 -13.94 19.29 4.15
CA TYR A 43 -12.76 20.13 3.98
C TYR A 43 -13.06 21.55 4.48
N THR A 44 -12.15 22.12 5.28
CA THR A 44 -12.32 23.47 5.85
C THR A 44 -11.21 24.39 5.38
N ALA A 45 -11.61 25.56 4.86
CA ALA A 45 -10.73 26.63 4.45
C ALA A 45 -11.23 27.97 5.01
N THR A 46 -10.44 29.03 4.89
CA THR A 46 -10.85 30.39 5.25
C THR A 46 -10.58 31.39 4.15
N ILE A 47 -11.42 32.41 4.09
CA ILE A 47 -11.34 33.55 3.19
C ILE A 47 -11.20 34.82 4.03
N LEU A 48 -10.40 35.76 3.55
CA LEU A 48 -10.19 37.07 4.16
C LEU A 48 -10.87 38.13 3.30
N ALA A 49 -11.65 39.00 3.92
CA ALA A 49 -12.13 40.24 3.35
C ALA A 49 -11.39 41.41 4.02
N ILE A 50 -10.62 42.17 3.23
CA ILE A 50 -9.71 43.20 3.71
C ILE A 50 -10.24 44.56 3.25
N ASN A 51 -10.57 45.42 4.20
CA ASN A 51 -10.92 46.81 3.93
C ASN A 51 -9.66 47.69 4.05
N ASN A 52 -9.17 48.20 2.91
CA ASN A 52 -7.98 49.03 2.86
C ASN A 52 -8.25 50.53 3.09
N ASP A 53 -9.52 50.93 3.15
CA ASP A 53 -9.89 52.33 3.39
C ASP A 53 -9.89 52.69 4.89
N ASP A 54 -9.88 51.68 5.77
CA ASP A 54 -9.72 51.88 7.22
C ASP A 54 -8.23 52.09 7.57
N VAL A 55 -7.96 52.94 8.57
CA VAL A 55 -6.62 53.16 9.12
C VAL A 55 -6.64 52.91 10.64
N PRO A 56 -6.08 51.79 11.13
CA PRO A 56 -5.45 50.70 10.36
C PRO A 56 -6.47 49.89 9.56
N SER A 57 -5.99 49.16 8.55
CA SER A 57 -6.86 48.29 7.75
C SER A 57 -7.55 47.26 8.63
N THR A 58 -8.81 46.96 8.30
CA THR A 58 -9.61 45.96 9.00
C THR A 58 -9.73 44.70 8.16
N THR A 59 -9.78 43.55 8.81
CA THR A 59 -9.91 42.24 8.15
C THR A 59 -11.02 41.44 8.82
N ALA A 60 -11.93 40.92 8.02
CA ALA A 60 -12.90 39.92 8.42
C ALA A 60 -12.52 38.55 7.85
N THR A 61 -12.66 37.51 8.67
CA THR A 61 -12.38 36.12 8.27
C THR A 61 -13.69 35.37 8.14
N GLY A 62 -13.93 34.77 6.97
CA GLY A 62 -15.01 33.81 6.74
C GLY A 62 -14.47 32.38 6.68
N THR A 63 -15.30 31.41 7.07
CA THR A 63 -14.99 29.98 6.97
C THR A 63 -15.73 29.37 5.80
N ILE A 64 -15.01 28.62 4.98
CA ILE A 64 -15.55 27.82 3.87
C ILE A 64 -15.59 26.37 4.36
N VAL A 65 -16.77 25.77 4.34
CA VAL A 65 -17.00 24.37 4.71
C VAL A 65 -17.47 23.62 3.48
N LEU A 66 -16.60 22.80 2.92
CA LEU A 66 -16.90 21.98 1.74
C LEU A 66 -17.22 20.56 2.19
N ARG A 67 -18.40 20.07 1.80
CA ARG A 67 -18.74 18.65 1.92
C ARG A 67 -18.28 17.95 0.65
N VAL A 68 -17.40 16.99 0.80
CA VAL A 68 -16.85 16.21 -0.32
C VAL A 68 -17.61 14.90 -0.38
N GLU A 69 -18.30 14.68 -1.50
CA GLU A 69 -19.00 13.42 -1.76
C GLU A 69 -18.02 12.35 -2.19
N ASP A 70 -18.31 11.12 -1.81
CA ASP A 70 -17.47 9.96 -2.11
C ASP A 70 -17.81 9.37 -3.48
N THR A 71 -16.80 8.81 -4.14
CA THR A 71 -16.95 8.08 -5.40
C THR A 71 -16.08 6.83 -5.38
N ASN A 72 -16.45 5.80 -6.14
CA ASN A 72 -15.60 4.62 -6.30
C ASN A 72 -14.46 4.91 -7.27
N ASP A 73 -13.37 5.49 -6.76
CA ASP A 73 -12.18 5.82 -7.54
C ASP A 73 -10.90 5.12 -7.02
N ASN A 74 -11.01 4.35 -5.94
CA ASN A 74 -9.97 3.42 -5.51
C ASN A 74 -10.39 1.96 -5.73
N ILE A 75 -9.43 1.05 -5.58
CA ILE A 75 -9.68 -0.39 -5.62
C ILE A 75 -9.01 -1.07 -4.44
N PRO A 76 -9.49 -2.25 -4.00
CA PRO A 76 -8.93 -2.90 -2.83
C PRO A 76 -7.53 -3.45 -3.11
N ILE A 77 -6.57 -3.11 -2.26
CA ILE A 77 -5.18 -3.58 -2.33
C ILE A 77 -4.85 -4.56 -1.19
N ILE A 78 -4.14 -5.64 -1.50
CA ILE A 78 -3.61 -6.57 -0.47
C ILE A 78 -2.36 -5.96 0.18
N LYS A 79 -2.38 -5.77 1.51
CA LYS A 79 -1.29 -5.10 2.26
C LYS A 79 0.05 -5.85 2.24
N ASN A 80 0.03 -7.18 2.25
CA ASN A 80 1.23 -8.01 2.27
C ASN A 80 1.26 -8.96 1.07
N LEU A 81 2.03 -8.60 0.04
CA LEU A 81 2.20 -9.40 -1.17
C LEU A 81 3.25 -10.51 -1.03
N GLN A 82 4.03 -10.53 0.05
CA GLN A 82 5.06 -11.53 0.29
C GLN A 82 4.85 -12.20 1.66
N PRO A 83 3.68 -12.81 1.89
CA PRO A 83 3.41 -13.48 3.15
C PRO A 83 4.37 -14.66 3.31
N CYS A 84 4.71 -14.94 4.56
CA CYS A 84 5.64 -16.00 4.88
C CYS A 84 5.05 -16.92 5.94
N ILE A 85 5.11 -18.22 5.66
CA ILE A 85 4.51 -19.27 6.48
C ILE A 85 5.46 -20.44 6.65
N CYS A 86 5.17 -21.30 7.62
CA CYS A 86 5.92 -22.52 7.85
C CYS A 86 5.45 -23.63 6.89
N ASP A 87 6.35 -24.53 6.52
CA ASP A 87 6.06 -25.75 5.76
C ASP A 87 5.01 -26.65 6.41
N ASN A 88 4.93 -26.66 7.74
CA ASN A 88 3.90 -27.38 8.49
C ASN A 88 2.53 -26.67 8.56
N THR A 89 2.37 -25.50 7.91
CA THR A 89 1.10 -24.77 7.83
C THR A 89 0.52 -24.82 6.41
N LYS A 90 -0.80 -24.98 6.31
CA LYS A 90 -1.52 -25.04 5.02
C LYS A 90 -2.40 -23.81 4.77
N SER A 91 -2.42 -22.84 5.67
CA SER A 91 -3.22 -21.63 5.49
C SER A 91 -2.45 -20.37 5.85
N LEU A 92 -2.83 -19.28 5.21
CA LEU A 92 -2.30 -17.94 5.46
C LEU A 92 -3.43 -16.92 5.35
N SER A 93 -3.33 -15.81 6.08
CA SER A 93 -4.32 -14.74 6.02
C SER A 93 -3.81 -13.58 5.19
N VAL A 94 -4.68 -13.04 4.34
CA VAL A 94 -4.44 -11.82 3.57
C VAL A 94 -5.46 -10.77 3.97
N THR A 95 -5.02 -9.53 4.12
CA THR A 95 -5.88 -8.39 4.45
C THR A 95 -5.85 -7.40 3.31
N ALA A 96 -7.04 -7.03 2.81
CA ALA A 96 -7.21 -5.99 1.82
C ALA A 96 -7.56 -4.64 2.47
N PHE A 97 -7.31 -3.57 1.73
CA PHE A 97 -7.64 -2.21 2.13
C PHE A 97 -8.07 -1.40 0.92
N ASP A 98 -9.12 -0.63 1.12
CA ASP A 98 -9.68 0.32 0.17
C ASP A 98 -10.04 1.57 0.99
N PRO A 99 -9.54 2.76 0.63
CA PRO A 99 -9.79 3.99 1.38
C PRO A 99 -11.23 4.51 1.21
N ASP A 100 -11.97 4.05 0.20
CA ASP A 100 -13.31 4.53 -0.11
C ASP A 100 -14.31 4.13 1.00
N GLN A 101 -15.28 5.00 1.27
CA GLN A 101 -16.33 4.70 2.23
C GLN A 101 -17.32 3.69 1.66
N SER A 102 -18.04 2.99 2.55
CA SER A 102 -19.21 2.23 2.13
C SER A 102 -20.20 3.14 1.36
N PRO A 103 -20.72 2.71 0.20
CA PRO A 103 -20.69 1.34 -0.34
C PRO A 103 -19.58 1.06 -1.37
N PHE A 104 -18.62 1.96 -1.54
CA PHE A 104 -17.58 1.91 -2.58
C PHE A 104 -16.40 1.02 -2.20
N GLY A 105 -15.96 1.01 -0.94
CA GLY A 105 -14.95 0.08 -0.45
C GLY A 105 -15.50 -1.28 0.01
N ALA A 106 -15.25 -1.63 1.27
CA ALA A 106 -15.66 -2.91 1.88
C ALA A 106 -17.19 -3.11 1.90
N PRO A 107 -17.70 -4.37 1.95
CA PRO A 107 -16.99 -5.65 2.08
C PRO A 107 -16.29 -6.11 0.79
N PHE A 108 -15.18 -6.83 0.96
CA PHE A 108 -14.38 -7.34 -0.16
C PHE A 108 -14.71 -8.77 -0.54
N LYS A 109 -14.58 -9.07 -1.83
CA LYS A 109 -14.71 -10.41 -2.39
C LYS A 109 -13.35 -10.91 -2.88
N PHE A 110 -12.88 -11.99 -2.26
CA PHE A 110 -11.61 -12.64 -2.60
C PHE A 110 -11.84 -13.85 -3.51
N THR A 111 -11.00 -14.00 -4.53
CA THR A 111 -11.01 -15.16 -5.43
C THR A 111 -9.57 -15.61 -5.69
N VAL A 112 -9.25 -16.88 -5.41
CA VAL A 112 -7.98 -17.48 -5.82
C VAL A 112 -8.07 -17.99 -7.26
N LEU A 113 -7.04 -17.73 -8.05
CA LEU A 113 -6.99 -18.17 -9.46
C LEU A 113 -6.08 -19.39 -9.68
N ASP A 114 -5.46 -19.91 -8.61
CA ASP A 114 -4.73 -21.17 -8.61
C ASP A 114 -5.61 -22.29 -8.05
N GLY A 115 -5.85 -23.33 -8.84
CA GLY A 115 -6.67 -24.49 -8.46
C GLY A 115 -6.08 -25.35 -7.33
N ASN A 116 -4.86 -25.09 -6.87
CA ASN A 116 -4.27 -25.71 -5.69
C ASN A 116 -4.59 -24.97 -4.39
N TRP A 117 -5.32 -23.87 -4.46
CA TRP A 117 -5.71 -23.05 -3.31
C TRP A 117 -7.21 -22.86 -3.29
N LYS A 118 -7.76 -22.56 -2.12
CA LYS A 118 -9.16 -22.13 -1.95
C LYS A 118 -9.26 -21.01 -0.91
N ILE A 119 -10.34 -20.23 -0.99
CA ILE A 119 -10.71 -19.29 0.07
C ILE A 119 -11.28 -20.09 1.24
N GLY A 120 -10.73 -19.86 2.43
CA GLY A 120 -11.19 -20.39 3.71
C GLY A 120 -12.18 -19.45 4.36
N LYS A 121 -11.98 -19.15 5.66
CA LYS A 121 -12.83 -18.19 6.38
C LYS A 121 -12.51 -16.75 5.98
N THR A 122 -13.54 -15.92 5.85
CA THR A 122 -13.42 -14.47 5.67
C THR A 122 -13.92 -13.74 6.92
N GLU A 123 -13.13 -12.81 7.44
CA GLU A 123 -13.43 -11.99 8.62
C GLU A 123 -13.14 -10.52 8.32
N GLY A 124 -14.19 -9.72 8.17
CA GLY A 124 -14.07 -8.31 7.77
C GLY A 124 -13.30 -8.17 6.46
N ASN A 125 -12.15 -7.49 6.51
CA ASN A 125 -11.29 -7.24 5.35
C ASN A 125 -10.22 -8.32 5.14
N THR A 126 -10.29 -9.43 5.88
CA THR A 126 -9.29 -10.50 5.86
C THR A 126 -9.89 -11.78 5.31
N ALA A 127 -9.14 -12.46 4.44
CA ALA A 127 -9.47 -13.78 3.94
C ALA A 127 -8.34 -14.76 4.27
N GLU A 128 -8.72 -15.95 4.72
CA GLU A 128 -7.82 -17.09 4.80
C GLU A 128 -7.68 -17.73 3.42
N LEU A 129 -6.44 -17.96 2.97
CA LEU A 129 -6.10 -18.72 1.78
C LEU A 129 -5.59 -20.08 2.25
N GLN A 130 -6.22 -21.16 1.80
CA GLN A 130 -5.89 -22.53 2.19
C GLN A 130 -5.32 -23.31 1.01
N SER A 131 -4.13 -23.86 1.18
CA SER A 131 -3.52 -24.78 0.21
C SER A 131 -4.21 -26.15 0.27
N LEU A 132 -4.54 -26.69 -0.90
CA LEU A 132 -5.06 -28.05 -1.09
C LEU A 132 -3.94 -29.09 -1.18
N LYS A 133 -2.69 -28.64 -1.35
CA LYS A 133 -1.49 -29.48 -1.41
C LYS A 133 -0.55 -29.21 -0.24
N GLU A 134 0.36 -30.14 0.00
CA GLU A 134 1.47 -29.89 0.91
C GLU A 134 2.42 -28.85 0.32
N LEU A 135 2.90 -27.95 1.17
CA LEU A 135 3.80 -26.88 0.81
C LEU A 135 5.21 -27.27 1.24
N TRP A 136 6.15 -27.15 0.31
CA TRP A 136 7.56 -27.41 0.56
C TRP A 136 8.31 -26.08 0.67
N PRO A 137 9.44 -26.03 1.39
CA PRO A 137 10.24 -24.81 1.47
C PRO A 137 10.56 -24.25 0.08
N GLY A 138 10.22 -22.97 -0.13
CA GLY A 138 10.25 -22.35 -1.46
C GLY A 138 9.39 -21.09 -1.55
N THR A 139 9.16 -20.62 -2.77
CA THR A 139 8.30 -19.46 -3.05
C THR A 139 7.25 -19.85 -4.08
N PHE A 140 5.98 -19.67 -3.73
CA PHE A 140 4.83 -20.00 -4.57
C PHE A 140 4.15 -18.72 -5.03
N LYS A 141 3.89 -18.62 -6.33
CA LYS A 141 3.11 -17.52 -6.90
C LYS A 141 1.63 -17.83 -6.78
N LEU A 142 0.90 -17.01 -6.03
CA LEU A 142 -0.53 -17.18 -5.79
C LEU A 142 -1.29 -15.95 -6.30
N PRO A 143 -1.91 -16.01 -7.49
CA PRO A 143 -2.77 -14.96 -7.98
C PRO A 143 -4.11 -14.94 -7.23
N VAL A 144 -4.41 -13.81 -6.59
CA VAL A 144 -5.63 -13.56 -5.82
C VAL A 144 -6.32 -12.32 -6.38
N LYS A 145 -7.54 -12.46 -6.90
CA LYS A 145 -8.40 -11.33 -7.23
C LYS A 145 -9.08 -10.82 -5.97
N VAL A 146 -9.06 -9.51 -5.76
CA VAL A 146 -9.86 -8.84 -4.73
C VAL A 146 -10.74 -7.81 -5.40
N GLU A 147 -12.03 -7.86 -5.11
CA GLU A 147 -13.04 -6.92 -5.61
C GLU A 147 -13.68 -6.20 -4.42
N ASP A 148 -14.04 -4.93 -4.61
CA ASP A 148 -14.81 -4.12 -3.67
C ASP A 148 -16.29 -4.54 -3.66
N ASN A 149 -17.10 -3.81 -2.90
CA ASN A 149 -18.52 -4.07 -2.78
C ASN A 149 -19.33 -3.72 -4.05
N GLN A 150 -18.72 -3.05 -5.04
CA GLN A 150 -19.32 -2.74 -6.34
C GLN A 150 -18.78 -3.60 -7.49
N GLY A 151 -17.77 -4.44 -7.23
CA GLY A 151 -17.12 -5.30 -8.21
C GLY A 151 -15.88 -4.69 -8.87
N SER A 152 -15.42 -3.50 -8.46
CA SER A 152 -14.14 -2.94 -8.93
C SER A 152 -12.99 -3.61 -8.18
N GLY A 153 -11.92 -3.95 -8.89
CA GLY A 153 -10.80 -4.65 -8.26
C GLY A 153 -9.89 -5.34 -9.25
N GLU A 154 -8.80 -5.89 -8.73
CA GLU A 154 -7.71 -6.44 -9.55
C GLU A 154 -7.10 -7.73 -8.99
N VAL A 155 -6.27 -8.36 -9.82
CA VAL A 155 -5.50 -9.55 -9.47
C VAL A 155 -4.17 -9.14 -8.87
N HIS A 156 -3.95 -9.54 -7.62
CA HIS A 156 -2.71 -9.41 -6.90
C HIS A 156 -1.92 -10.72 -6.98
N ASN A 157 -0.65 -10.65 -7.39
CA ASN A 157 0.24 -11.82 -7.40
C ASN A 157 1.03 -11.87 -6.10
N LEU A 158 0.72 -12.83 -5.24
CA LEU A 158 1.42 -13.02 -3.97
C LEU A 158 2.62 -13.96 -4.18
N ASP A 159 3.77 -13.59 -3.62
CA ASP A 159 4.93 -14.47 -3.48
C ASP A 159 4.91 -15.12 -2.09
N VAL A 160 4.16 -16.21 -1.96
CA VAL A 160 4.03 -16.95 -0.70
C VAL A 160 5.33 -17.67 -0.41
N LYS A 161 6.05 -17.22 0.62
CA LYS A 161 7.30 -17.83 1.06
C LYS A 161 7.04 -18.90 2.11
N VAL A 162 7.52 -20.10 1.84
CA VAL A 162 7.41 -21.24 2.74
C VAL A 162 8.81 -21.57 3.25
N VAL A 163 8.97 -21.66 4.57
CA VAL A 163 10.25 -22.00 5.20
C VAL A 163 10.11 -23.21 6.11
N GLU A 164 11.19 -23.97 6.26
CA GLU A 164 11.25 -25.06 7.23
C GLU A 164 11.28 -24.49 8.64
N CYS A 165 10.28 -24.85 9.44
CA CYS A 165 10.13 -24.32 10.78
C CYS A 165 10.40 -25.39 11.83
N THR A 166 11.47 -25.20 12.61
CA THR A 166 11.72 -25.97 13.85
C THR A 166 10.95 -25.41 15.05
N LYS A 167 10.38 -24.20 14.93
CA LYS A 167 9.56 -23.50 15.95
C LYS A 167 8.21 -23.07 15.35
N LYS A 168 7.34 -22.44 16.15
CA LYS A 168 6.00 -21.98 15.70
C LYS A 168 6.01 -20.72 14.81
N GLN A 169 7.13 -20.02 14.65
CA GLN A 169 7.22 -18.78 13.86
C GLN A 169 8.21 -18.92 12.70
N PRO A 170 7.84 -18.46 11.49
CA PRO A 170 8.70 -18.53 10.32
C PRO A 170 9.80 -17.45 10.40
N ASP A 171 11.06 -17.83 10.16
CA ASP A 171 12.14 -16.88 9.94
C ASP A 171 12.31 -16.63 8.44
N CYS A 172 11.86 -15.45 8.02
CA CYS A 172 11.77 -15.07 6.62
C CYS A 172 12.89 -14.11 6.22
N SER A 173 13.89 -13.94 7.08
CA SER A 173 15.06 -13.09 6.88
C SER A 173 16.03 -13.74 5.89
N LEU A 174 15.74 -13.68 4.59
CA LEU A 174 16.70 -14.15 3.57
C LEU A 174 17.68 -13.04 3.19
N THR A 175 18.79 -12.97 3.91
CA THR A 175 20.09 -12.53 3.37
C THR A 175 21.13 -13.64 3.61
N LYS A 176 20.95 -14.79 2.93
CA LYS A 176 22.04 -15.73 2.58
C LYS A 176 21.49 -16.95 1.80
N LEU A 177 21.14 -16.76 0.54
CA LEU A 177 21.35 -17.83 -0.46
C LEU A 177 22.50 -17.39 -1.35
N GLY A 178 23.69 -17.85 -0.96
CA GLY A 178 24.95 -17.56 -1.62
C GLY A 178 26.10 -18.29 -0.93
N GLY A 179 25.85 -19.52 -0.46
CA GLY A 179 26.90 -20.45 -0.06
C GLY A 179 27.63 -20.99 -1.29
N GLY A 180 28.12 -20.10 -2.16
CA GLY A 180 29.15 -20.47 -3.10
C GLY A 180 30.44 -20.63 -2.30
N ALA A 181 30.87 -21.87 -2.06
CA ALA A 181 32.21 -22.11 -1.58
C ALA A 181 33.19 -21.64 -2.65
N VAL A 182 33.70 -20.41 -2.51
CA VAL A 182 34.84 -19.94 -3.31
C VAL A 182 36.06 -20.66 -2.76
N LEU A 183 36.52 -21.69 -3.47
CA LEU A 183 37.83 -22.29 -3.24
C LEU A 183 38.87 -21.20 -3.52
N GLY A 184 39.52 -20.69 -2.47
CA GLY A 184 40.65 -19.77 -2.63
C GLY A 184 41.74 -20.43 -3.47
N ALA A 185 42.48 -19.63 -4.24
CA ALA A 185 43.57 -20.09 -5.12
C ALA A 185 44.60 -21.02 -4.41
N SER A 186 44.71 -20.90 -3.10
CA SER A 186 45.50 -21.77 -2.22
C SER A 186 45.05 -23.25 -2.21
N ALA A 187 43.76 -23.54 -2.35
CA ALA A 187 43.25 -24.91 -2.38
C ALA A 187 43.56 -25.63 -3.71
N ILE A 188 43.58 -24.89 -4.82
CA ILE A 188 43.98 -25.42 -6.14
C ILE A 188 45.48 -25.73 -6.14
N GLY A 189 46.30 -24.86 -5.54
CA GLY A 189 47.75 -25.08 -5.42
C GLY A 189 48.11 -26.36 -4.65
N LEU A 190 47.40 -26.66 -3.55
CA LEU A 190 47.65 -27.86 -2.74
C LEU A 190 47.23 -29.15 -3.44
N MET A 191 46.16 -29.14 -4.25
CA MET A 191 45.77 -30.31 -5.04
C MET A 191 46.80 -30.62 -6.14
N VAL A 192 47.29 -29.60 -6.85
CA VAL A 192 48.32 -29.77 -7.89
C VAL A 192 49.66 -30.22 -7.29
N LEU A 193 50.05 -29.69 -6.12
CA LEU A 193 51.27 -30.14 -5.43
C LEU A 193 51.16 -31.60 -4.96
N GLY A 194 49.99 -32.00 -4.46
CA GLY A 194 49.72 -33.38 -4.03
C GLY A 194 49.84 -34.38 -5.18
N SER A 195 49.30 -34.05 -6.35
CA SER A 195 49.42 -34.89 -7.56
C SER A 195 50.87 -34.98 -8.07
N LEU A 196 51.64 -33.89 -8.00
CA LEU A 196 53.05 -33.87 -8.41
C LEU A 196 53.97 -34.67 -7.48
N LEU A 197 53.65 -34.73 -6.18
CA LEU A 197 54.38 -35.56 -5.21
C LEU A 197 54.10 -37.06 -5.37
N LEU A 198 52.90 -37.42 -5.84
CA LEU A 198 52.56 -38.81 -6.16
C LEU A 198 53.21 -39.30 -7.47
N LEU A 199 53.46 -38.40 -8.42
CA LEU A 199 54.16 -38.71 -9.68
C LEU A 199 55.70 -38.81 -9.55
N ARG A 200 56.27 -38.47 -8.38
CA ARG A 200 57.71 -38.59 -8.09
C ARG A 200 58.10 -39.90 -7.39
N LYS A 201 57.17 -40.83 -7.17
CA LYS A 201 57.47 -42.20 -6.75
C LYS A 201 57.25 -43.17 -7.92
N CYS A 202 58.10 -43.05 -8.93
CA CYS A 202 58.54 -44.11 -9.83
C CYS A 202 60.04 -43.89 -10.07
#